data_AF-A0A2P2JMZ5-F1
#
_entry.id   AF-A0A2P2JMZ5-F1
#
_cell.length_a   1.000
_cell.length_b   1.000
_cell.length_c   1.000
_cell.angle_alpha   90.00
_cell.angle_beta   90.00
_cell.angle_gamma   90.00
#
_symmetry.space_group_name_H-M   'P 1'
#
loop_
_entity.id
_entity.type
_entity.pdbx_description
1 polymer ?
#
loop_
_entity_poly.entity_id
_entity_poly.type
_entity_poly.pdbx_seq_one_letter_code
_entity_poly.pdbx_strand_id
1 'polypeptide(L)'
;MAKELQFTKKILSLDAKNYHAWSHRQWVLQTLGGWEDELDYCNQLLEEDIFNNSAWNQRYLVVTQCPNLGGLRAMRESEVKYTTKAILANPENESPWTYLRGLYKGDTNSWINDPEISSICLKVLTAKAYPVFALSILLNLLCHGYQGNQELRDAVGALNSSISGKPDSDLAKAVCSVLEHVDPMRANYWRWRKSNLPSAIIDISTGIESL
;
A
#
# COMPACT_ATOMS: atom_id res chain seq x y z
N MET A 1 -19.72 25.96 -5.58
CA MET A 1 -18.74 25.28 -4.71
C MET A 1 -19.42 24.61 -3.52
N ALA A 2 -19.71 25.31 -2.41
CA ALA A 2 -20.27 24.71 -1.19
C ALA A 2 -21.59 23.92 -1.40
N LYS A 3 -22.49 24.42 -2.25
CA LYS A 3 -23.74 23.72 -2.59
C LYS A 3 -23.51 22.36 -3.28
N GLU A 4 -22.50 22.26 -4.15
CA GLU A 4 -22.18 21.02 -4.89
C GLU A 4 -21.52 19.97 -3.97
N LEU A 5 -20.64 20.41 -3.07
CA LEU A 5 -20.01 19.54 -2.09
C LEU A 5 -21.03 19.04 -1.05
N GLN A 6 -22.00 19.87 -0.67
CA GLN A 6 -23.13 19.43 0.18
C GLN A 6 -24.06 18.48 -0.56
N PHE A 7 -24.36 18.74 -1.83
CA PHE A 7 -25.19 17.86 -2.65
C PHE A 7 -24.55 16.47 -2.78
N THR A 8 -23.28 16.40 -3.18
CA THR A 8 -22.57 15.12 -3.28
C THR A 8 -22.46 14.42 -1.93
N LYS A 9 -22.23 15.15 -0.82
CA LYS A 9 -22.25 14.58 0.54
C LYS A 9 -23.58 13.90 0.87
N LYS A 10 -24.71 14.52 0.49
CA LYS A 10 -26.05 13.92 0.67
C LYS A 10 -26.23 12.66 -0.18
N ILE A 11 -25.78 12.65 -1.43
CA ILE A 11 -25.84 11.44 -2.27
C ILE A 11 -24.97 10.33 -1.67
N LEU A 12 -23.76 10.66 -1.24
CA LEU A 12 -22.82 9.70 -0.63
C LEU A 12 -23.30 9.17 0.73
N SER A 13 -24.12 9.91 1.47
CA SER A 13 -24.76 9.39 2.68
C SER A 13 -25.83 8.31 2.39
N LEU A 14 -26.38 8.28 1.17
CA LEU A 14 -27.33 7.26 0.74
C LEU A 14 -26.61 6.08 0.08
N ASP A 15 -25.57 6.37 -0.71
CA ASP A 15 -24.71 5.39 -1.36
C ASP A 15 -23.26 5.88 -1.34
N ALA A 16 -22.50 5.44 -0.34
CA ALA A 16 -21.12 5.84 -0.13
C ALA A 16 -20.16 5.42 -1.25
N LYS A 17 -20.60 4.52 -2.14
CA LYS A 17 -19.81 3.99 -3.26
C LYS A 17 -20.30 4.50 -4.61
N ASN A 18 -21.21 5.49 -4.64
CA ASN A 18 -21.74 6.06 -5.87
C ASN A 18 -20.63 6.68 -6.73
N TYR A 19 -20.28 6.02 -7.83
CA TYR A 19 -19.17 6.41 -8.69
C TYR A 19 -19.37 7.79 -9.33
N HIS A 20 -20.61 8.12 -9.73
CA HIS A 20 -20.92 9.40 -10.35
C HIS A 20 -20.84 10.56 -9.36
N ALA A 21 -21.28 10.36 -8.11
CA ALA A 21 -21.16 11.36 -7.06
C ALA A 21 -19.69 11.65 -6.73
N TRP A 22 -18.85 10.62 -6.63
CA TRP A 22 -17.42 10.78 -6.43
C TRP A 22 -16.74 11.50 -7.59
N SER A 23 -17.06 11.11 -8.83
CA SER A 23 -16.51 11.74 -10.04
C SER A 23 -16.88 13.23 -10.12
N HIS A 24 -18.16 13.56 -9.85
CA HIS A 24 -18.63 14.95 -9.80
C HIS A 24 -17.94 15.73 -8.69
N ARG A 25 -17.80 15.14 -7.50
CA ARG A 25 -17.11 15.77 -6.36
C ARG A 25 -15.66 16.11 -6.70
N GLN A 26 -14.91 15.18 -7.31
CA GLN A 26 -13.53 15.41 -7.74
C GLN A 26 -13.44 16.53 -8.78
N TRP A 27 -14.34 16.52 -9.77
CA TRP A 27 -14.40 17.61 -10.77
C TRP A 27 -14.65 18.97 -10.12
N VAL A 28 -15.57 19.05 -9.15
CA VAL A 28 -15.85 20.29 -8.39
C VAL A 28 -14.59 20.77 -7.67
N LEU A 29 -13.88 19.89 -6.97
CA LEU A 29 -12.66 20.25 -6.23
C LEU A 29 -11.56 20.77 -7.16
N GLN A 30 -11.32 20.08 -8.27
CA GLN A 30 -10.29 20.42 -9.24
C GLN A 30 -10.60 21.71 -10.00
N THR A 31 -11.88 21.96 -10.32
CA THR A 31 -12.29 23.07 -11.18
C THR A 31 -12.65 24.32 -10.37
N LEU A 32 -13.29 24.14 -9.22
CA LEU A 32 -13.90 25.22 -8.43
C LEU A 32 -13.26 25.39 -7.04
N GLY A 33 -12.39 24.47 -6.59
CA GLY A 33 -11.81 24.48 -5.25
C GLY A 33 -12.74 23.92 -4.17
N GLY A 34 -12.52 24.33 -2.92
CA GLY A 34 -13.25 23.82 -1.74
C GLY A 34 -12.54 22.64 -1.07
N TRP A 35 -11.22 22.70 -0.97
CA TRP A 35 -10.37 21.63 -0.46
C TRP A 35 -10.25 21.60 1.06
N GLU A 36 -10.61 22.70 1.72
CA GLU A 36 -10.33 22.99 3.13
C GLU A 36 -10.83 21.89 4.06
N ASP A 37 -12.05 21.40 3.82
CA ASP A 37 -12.71 20.37 4.65
C ASP A 37 -12.64 18.97 4.04
N GLU A 38 -11.99 18.80 2.88
CA GLU A 38 -12.10 17.55 2.11
C GLU A 38 -11.33 16.41 2.76
N LEU A 39 -10.18 16.70 3.38
CA LEU A 39 -9.42 15.69 4.11
C LEU A 39 -10.16 15.23 5.38
N ASP A 40 -10.82 16.17 6.07
CA ASP A 40 -11.66 15.86 7.23
C ASP A 40 -12.90 15.08 6.84
N TYR A 41 -13.49 15.36 5.68
CA TYR A 41 -14.57 14.54 5.15
C TYR A 41 -14.10 13.10 4.83
N CYS A 42 -12.89 12.94 4.29
CA CYS A 42 -12.30 11.60 4.12
C CYS A 42 -12.09 10.90 5.46
N ASN A 43 -11.61 11.61 6.49
CA ASN A 43 -11.48 11.07 7.85
C ASN A 43 -12.83 10.57 8.37
N GLN A 44 -13.88 11.39 8.28
CA GLN A 44 -15.23 11.02 8.72
C GLN A 44 -15.70 9.72 8.06
N LEU A 45 -15.58 9.62 6.73
CA LEU A 45 -16.02 8.43 6.00
C LEU A 45 -15.23 7.17 6.36
N LEU A 46 -13.94 7.30 6.66
CA LEU A 46 -13.08 6.17 7.05
C LEU A 46 -13.25 5.77 8.52
N GLU A 47 -13.67 6.70 9.38
CA GLU A 47 -14.12 6.39 10.73
C GLU A 47 -15.45 5.62 10.73
N GLU A 48 -16.35 5.95 9.80
CA GLU A 48 -17.62 5.24 9.60
C GLU A 48 -17.43 3.86 8.95
N ASP A 49 -16.62 3.78 7.89
CA ASP A 49 -16.29 2.52 7.19
C ASP A 49 -14.85 2.54 6.66
N ILE A 50 -13.95 1.90 7.40
CA ILE A 50 -12.54 1.78 7.01
C ILE A 50 -12.34 0.95 5.72
N PHE A 51 -13.32 0.15 5.31
CA PHE A 51 -13.30 -0.65 4.07
C PHE A 51 -13.83 0.14 2.86
N ASN A 52 -14.16 1.42 3.02
CA ASN A 52 -14.59 2.28 1.93
C ASN A 52 -13.41 2.68 1.02
N ASN A 53 -13.15 1.87 -0.01
CA ASN A 53 -12.10 2.14 -0.99
C ASN A 53 -12.27 3.49 -1.72
N SER A 54 -13.50 3.97 -1.91
CA SER A 54 -13.75 5.28 -2.54
C SER A 54 -13.25 6.42 -1.66
N ALA A 55 -13.41 6.31 -0.33
CA ALA A 55 -12.88 7.29 0.61
C ALA A 55 -11.35 7.26 0.66
N TRP A 56 -10.72 6.08 0.62
CA TRP A 56 -9.25 5.96 0.48
C TRP A 56 -8.73 6.58 -0.83
N ASN A 57 -9.42 6.34 -1.94
CA ASN A 57 -9.07 6.95 -3.22
C ASN A 57 -9.24 8.48 -3.19
N GLN A 58 -10.32 8.97 -2.58
CA GLN A 58 -10.53 10.41 -2.41
C GLN A 58 -9.43 11.03 -1.55
N ARG A 59 -9.08 10.38 -0.44
CA ARG A 59 -7.98 10.82 0.43
C ARG A 59 -6.68 10.96 -0.36
N TYR A 60 -6.38 10.00 -1.25
CA TYR A 60 -5.18 10.04 -2.09
C TYR A 60 -5.20 11.24 -3.03
N LEU A 61 -6.35 11.50 -3.66
CA LEU A 61 -6.54 12.67 -4.52
C LEU A 61 -6.34 13.97 -3.74
N VAL A 62 -6.89 14.10 -2.53
CA VAL A 62 -6.71 15.28 -1.68
C VAL A 62 -5.24 15.48 -1.32
N VAL A 63 -4.57 14.45 -0.83
CA VAL A 63 -3.16 14.50 -0.45
C VAL A 63 -2.24 14.85 -1.63
N THR A 64 -2.59 14.41 -2.84
CA THR A 64 -1.76 14.62 -4.04
C THR A 64 -2.06 15.92 -4.78
N GLN A 65 -3.30 16.43 -4.71
CA GLN A 65 -3.77 17.52 -5.58
C GLN A 65 -4.23 18.77 -4.83
N CYS A 66 -4.48 18.70 -3.51
CA CYS A 66 -4.82 19.89 -2.74
C CYS A 66 -3.63 20.87 -2.76
N PRO A 67 -3.81 22.10 -3.26
CA PRO A 67 -2.72 23.07 -3.39
C PRO A 67 -2.03 23.41 -2.05
N ASN A 68 -2.79 23.32 -0.95
CA ASN A 68 -2.35 23.78 0.37
C ASN A 68 -1.62 22.70 1.19
N LEU A 69 -1.64 21.44 0.76
CA LEU A 69 -1.03 20.33 1.51
C LEU A 69 0.42 20.04 1.11
N GLY A 70 0.94 20.66 0.05
CA GLY A 70 2.33 20.45 -0.40
C GLY A 70 2.61 19.09 -1.04
N GLY A 71 1.56 18.30 -1.33
CA GLY A 71 1.64 17.03 -2.04
C GLY A 71 2.21 15.87 -1.22
N LEU A 72 2.54 14.77 -1.91
CA LEU A 72 3.00 13.53 -1.28
C LEU A 72 4.21 13.72 -0.36
N ARG A 73 5.21 14.50 -0.77
CA ARG A 73 6.43 14.66 0.02
C ARG A 73 6.17 15.29 1.40
N ALA A 74 5.29 16.29 1.46
CA ALA A 74 4.95 16.96 2.71
C ALA A 74 4.04 16.10 3.60
N MET A 75 3.13 15.35 2.98
CA MET A 75 2.12 14.55 3.70
C MET A 75 2.57 13.12 4.04
N ARG A 76 3.67 12.63 3.46
CA ARG A 76 4.05 11.21 3.53
C ARG A 76 4.11 10.68 4.96
N GLU A 77 4.80 11.37 5.87
CA GLU A 77 5.01 10.88 7.22
C GLU A 77 3.68 10.71 7.99
N SER A 78 2.82 11.74 7.98
CA SER A 78 1.53 11.69 8.66
C SER A 78 0.59 10.66 8.04
N GLU A 79 0.60 10.54 6.71
CA GLU A 79 -0.24 9.60 5.98
C GLU A 79 0.22 8.14 6.15
N VAL A 80 1.54 7.89 6.20
CA VAL A 80 2.09 6.57 6.54
C VAL A 80 1.63 6.18 7.94
N LYS A 81 1.77 7.07 8.93
CA LYS A 81 1.33 6.80 10.32
C LYS A 81 -0.17 6.52 10.43
N TYR A 82 -1.01 7.29 9.72
CA TYR A 82 -2.45 7.05 9.67
C TYR A 82 -2.75 5.68 9.07
N THR A 83 -2.08 5.34 7.97
CA THR A 83 -2.32 4.11 7.22
C THR A 83 -1.82 2.87 7.96
N THR A 84 -0.66 2.94 8.62
CA THR A 84 -0.16 1.81 9.43
C THR A 84 -1.08 1.50 10.60
N LYS A 85 -1.69 2.51 11.23
CA LYS A 85 -2.73 2.31 12.25
C LYS A 85 -3.95 1.57 11.68
N ALA A 86 -4.42 1.97 10.50
CA ALA A 86 -5.55 1.31 9.84
C ALA A 86 -5.25 -0.15 9.48
N ILE A 87 -4.03 -0.42 8.99
CA ILE A 87 -3.55 -1.77 8.67
C ILE A 87 -3.47 -2.65 9.93
N LEU A 88 -2.91 -2.14 11.03
CA LEU A 88 -2.81 -2.92 12.27
C LEU A 88 -4.18 -3.29 12.84
N ALA A 89 -5.18 -2.42 12.66
CA ALA A 89 -6.54 -2.68 13.10
C ALA A 89 -7.27 -3.71 12.22
N ASN A 90 -7.07 -3.66 10.90
CA ASN A 90 -7.76 -4.53 9.92
C ASN A 90 -6.78 -4.98 8.82
N PRO A 91 -5.86 -5.92 9.10
CA PRO A 91 -4.80 -6.32 8.16
C PRO A 91 -5.34 -6.99 6.88
N GLU A 92 -6.57 -7.52 6.90
CA GLU A 92 -7.29 -8.08 5.76
C GLU A 92 -7.86 -7.04 4.79
N ASN A 93 -7.91 -5.76 5.18
CA ASN A 93 -8.42 -4.69 4.32
C ASN A 93 -7.37 -4.27 3.29
N GLU A 94 -7.61 -4.56 2.01
CA GLU A 94 -6.68 -4.21 0.91
C GLU A 94 -6.50 -2.70 0.71
N SER A 95 -7.52 -1.90 1.04
CA SER A 95 -7.57 -0.47 0.73
C SER A 95 -6.39 0.32 1.34
N PRO A 96 -6.11 0.25 2.66
CA PRO A 96 -4.97 0.94 3.25
C PRO A 96 -3.61 0.41 2.76
N TRP A 97 -3.48 -0.88 2.43
CA TRP A 97 -2.24 -1.39 1.83
C TRP A 97 -1.97 -0.80 0.45
N THR A 98 -3.02 -0.66 -0.36
CA THR A 98 -2.93 -0.03 -1.68
C THR A 98 -2.64 1.46 -1.57
N TYR A 99 -3.30 2.14 -0.62
CA TYR A 99 -3.01 3.54 -0.30
C TYR A 99 -1.55 3.74 0.12
N LEU A 100 -1.03 2.90 1.02
CA LEU A 100 0.35 2.94 1.50
C LEU A 100 1.35 2.87 0.34
N ARG A 101 1.15 1.95 -0.62
CA ARG A 101 1.98 1.87 -1.85
C ARG A 101 1.90 3.15 -2.67
N GLY A 102 0.69 3.73 -2.79
CA GLY A 102 0.46 4.97 -3.53
C GLY A 102 1.24 6.17 -2.99
N LEU A 103 1.51 6.23 -1.68
CA LEU A 103 2.25 7.33 -1.04
C LEU A 103 3.70 7.46 -1.51
N TYR A 104 4.25 6.41 -2.11
CA TYR A 104 5.62 6.35 -2.63
C TYR A 104 5.68 6.25 -4.16
N LYS A 105 4.56 6.53 -4.85
CA LYS A 105 4.50 6.48 -6.30
C LYS A 105 5.58 7.40 -6.91
N GLY A 106 6.49 6.81 -7.68
CA GLY A 106 7.61 7.51 -8.32
C GLY A 106 8.84 7.73 -7.44
N ASP A 107 8.88 7.20 -6.22
CA ASP A 107 9.95 7.39 -5.24
C ASP A 107 10.34 6.06 -4.56
N THR A 108 10.91 5.16 -5.36
CA THR A 108 11.33 3.82 -4.92
C THR A 108 12.38 3.87 -3.82
N ASN A 109 13.28 4.86 -3.85
CA ASN A 109 14.33 5.00 -2.84
C ASN A 109 13.74 5.29 -1.46
N SER A 110 12.73 6.16 -1.35
CA SER A 110 12.05 6.37 -0.07
C SER A 110 11.26 5.14 0.35
N TRP A 111 10.64 4.42 -0.58
CA TRP A 111 9.88 3.20 -0.30
C TRP A 111 10.73 2.11 0.35
N ILE A 112 11.91 1.80 -0.20
CA ILE A 112 12.78 0.73 0.30
C ILE A 112 13.46 1.07 1.63
N ASN A 113 13.66 2.36 1.91
CA ASN A 113 14.40 2.84 3.07
C ASN A 113 13.49 3.30 4.22
N ASP A 114 12.17 3.34 4.03
CA ASP A 114 11.25 3.71 5.11
C ASP A 114 11.10 2.55 6.10
N PRO A 115 11.55 2.71 7.37
CA PRO A 115 11.51 1.65 8.36
C PRO A 115 10.09 1.26 8.76
N GLU A 116 9.10 2.15 8.66
CA GLU A 116 7.71 1.88 9.01
C GLU A 116 7.11 0.80 8.09
N ILE A 117 7.51 0.75 6.81
CA ILE A 117 7.02 -0.24 5.83
C ILE A 117 7.51 -1.64 6.18
N SER A 118 8.78 -1.78 6.54
CA SER A 118 9.32 -3.08 6.99
C SER A 118 8.74 -3.51 8.34
N SER A 119 8.59 -2.55 9.27
CA SER A 119 8.02 -2.76 10.60
C SER A 119 6.57 -3.22 10.55
N ILE A 120 5.73 -2.61 9.70
CA ILE A 120 4.33 -3.03 9.55
C ILE A 120 4.22 -4.43 8.96
N CYS A 121 5.05 -4.77 7.96
CA CYS A 121 5.10 -6.12 7.41
C CYS A 121 5.45 -7.13 8.52
N LEU A 122 6.50 -6.86 9.30
CA LEU A 122 6.92 -7.75 10.37
C LEU A 122 5.82 -7.96 11.42
N LYS A 123 5.16 -6.88 11.87
CA LYS A 123 4.07 -6.95 12.86
C LYS A 123 2.93 -7.84 12.38
N VAL A 124 2.48 -7.65 11.13
CA VAL A 124 1.38 -8.43 10.55
C VAL A 124 1.77 -9.90 10.34
N LEU A 125 2.97 -10.16 9.82
CA LEU A 125 3.47 -11.52 9.60
C LEU A 125 3.66 -12.28 10.93
N THR A 126 4.15 -11.61 11.97
CA THR A 126 4.35 -12.19 13.30
C THR A 126 3.03 -12.51 14.00
N ALA A 127 2.01 -11.66 13.81
CA ALA A 127 0.66 -11.92 14.28
C ALA A 127 -0.02 -13.10 13.55
N LYS A 128 0.54 -13.56 12.42
CA LYS A 128 0.00 -14.62 11.55
C LYS A 128 -1.43 -14.38 11.08
N ALA A 129 -1.89 -13.12 11.10
CA ALA A 129 -3.21 -12.72 10.66
C ALA A 129 -3.13 -12.15 9.24
N TYR A 130 -3.83 -12.78 8.28
CA TYR A 130 -4.00 -12.30 6.90
C TYR A 130 -2.68 -11.84 6.22
N PRO A 131 -1.70 -12.74 6.05
CA PRO A 131 -0.34 -12.36 5.65
C PRO A 131 -0.23 -11.92 4.18
N VAL A 132 -1.26 -12.11 3.36
CA VAL A 132 -1.22 -11.93 1.89
C VAL A 132 -0.70 -10.53 1.50
N PHE A 133 -1.26 -9.47 2.06
CA PHE A 133 -0.87 -8.10 1.68
C PHE A 133 0.52 -7.71 2.22
N ALA A 134 0.84 -8.12 3.44
CA ALA A 134 2.17 -7.91 4.03
C ALA A 134 3.26 -8.65 3.23
N LEU A 135 3.02 -9.91 2.86
CA LEU A 135 3.91 -10.69 1.98
C LEU A 135 4.03 -10.06 0.60
N SER A 136 2.93 -9.55 0.02
CA SER A 136 2.97 -8.88 -1.28
C SER A 136 3.79 -7.59 -1.24
N ILE A 137 3.73 -6.81 -0.17
CA ILE A 137 4.57 -5.61 0.01
C ILE A 137 6.02 -6.01 0.23
N LEU A 138 6.29 -6.98 1.11
CA LEU A 138 7.64 -7.48 1.35
C LEU A 138 8.29 -7.98 0.05
N LEU A 139 7.55 -8.74 -0.77
CA LEU A 139 8.03 -9.17 -2.07
C LEU A 139 8.38 -8.00 -2.99
N ASN A 140 7.55 -6.95 -2.98
CA ASN A 140 7.81 -5.75 -3.76
C ASN A 140 9.09 -5.04 -3.27
N LEU A 141 9.28 -4.87 -1.96
CA LEU A 141 10.51 -4.32 -1.38
C LEU A 141 11.75 -5.11 -1.83
N LEU A 142 11.71 -6.44 -1.72
CA LEU A 142 12.81 -7.32 -2.11
C LEU A 142 13.14 -7.19 -3.60
N CYS A 143 12.12 -7.08 -4.46
CA CYS A 143 12.32 -6.87 -5.90
C CYS A 143 13.00 -5.53 -6.24
N HIS A 144 12.97 -4.55 -5.33
CA HIS A 144 13.59 -3.23 -5.51
C HIS A 144 14.90 -3.08 -4.71
N GLY A 145 15.48 -4.18 -4.22
CA GLY A 145 16.81 -4.18 -3.60
C GLY A 145 16.83 -4.08 -2.08
N TYR A 146 15.68 -4.15 -1.41
CA TYR A 146 15.64 -4.29 0.05
C TYR A 146 16.30 -5.63 0.47
N GLN A 147 17.22 -5.60 1.43
CA GLN A 147 18.02 -6.78 1.80
C GLN A 147 17.29 -7.75 2.75
N GLY A 148 16.19 -7.31 3.37
CA GLY A 148 15.49 -8.06 4.41
C GLY A 148 16.26 -8.11 5.73
N ASN A 149 15.54 -8.00 6.85
CA ASN A 149 16.12 -8.24 8.18
C ASN A 149 15.94 -9.71 8.61
N GLN A 150 16.68 -10.13 9.64
CA GLN A 150 16.58 -11.51 10.14
C GLN A 150 15.18 -11.83 10.67
N GLU A 151 14.53 -10.88 11.34
CA GLU A 151 13.19 -11.03 11.91
C GLU A 151 12.13 -11.35 10.84
N LEU A 152 12.18 -10.69 9.67
CA LEU A 152 11.29 -10.96 8.54
C LEU A 152 11.59 -12.34 7.94
N ARG A 153 12.86 -12.74 7.88
CA ARG A 153 13.24 -14.10 7.42
C ARG A 153 12.67 -15.16 8.34
N ASP A 154 12.76 -14.94 9.64
CA ASP A 154 12.23 -15.86 10.66
C ASP A 154 10.69 -15.91 10.61
N ALA A 155 10.03 -14.76 10.45
CA ALA A 155 8.57 -14.70 10.32
C ALA A 155 8.07 -15.43 9.07
N VAL A 156 8.70 -15.22 7.91
CA VAL A 156 8.38 -15.95 6.67
C VAL A 156 8.70 -17.45 6.81
N GLY A 157 9.83 -17.80 7.44
CA GLY A 157 10.20 -19.18 7.71
C GLY A 157 9.19 -19.92 8.59
N ALA A 158 8.64 -19.23 9.61
CA ALA A 158 7.59 -19.77 10.47
C ALA A 158 6.30 -20.04 9.69
N LEU A 159 5.92 -19.17 8.74
CA LEU A 159 4.77 -19.39 7.85
C LEU A 159 5.01 -20.55 6.89
N ASN A 160 6.22 -20.64 6.32
CA ASN A 160 6.57 -21.70 5.36
C ASN A 160 6.68 -23.08 6.00
N SER A 161 7.15 -23.16 7.26
CA SER A 161 7.22 -24.42 8.01
C SER A 161 5.84 -25.07 8.19
N SER A 162 4.79 -24.26 8.28
CA SER A 162 3.41 -24.75 8.33
C SER A 162 2.93 -25.34 6.99
N ILE A 163 3.65 -25.11 5.89
CA ILE A 163 3.21 -25.36 4.52
C ILE A 163 3.88 -26.61 3.90
N SER A 164 4.73 -27.33 4.64
CA SER A 164 5.36 -28.60 4.20
C SER A 164 6.23 -28.49 2.92
N GLY A 165 6.69 -27.29 2.58
CA GLY A 165 7.62 -27.04 1.48
C GLY A 165 9.09 -27.07 1.93
N LYS A 166 10.01 -27.44 1.04
CA LYS A 166 11.45 -27.19 1.26
C LYS A 166 11.68 -25.68 1.37
N PRO A 167 12.44 -25.17 2.35
CA PRO A 167 12.72 -23.76 2.44
C PRO A 167 13.58 -23.31 1.25
N ASP A 168 13.10 -22.32 0.48
CA ASP A 168 13.93 -21.62 -0.49
C ASP A 168 14.97 -20.78 0.26
N SER A 169 16.24 -20.83 -0.15
CA SER A 169 17.32 -20.03 0.46
C SER A 169 17.20 -18.53 0.16
N ASP A 170 16.54 -18.20 -0.95
CA ASP A 170 16.21 -16.83 -1.34
C ASP A 170 14.89 -16.39 -0.71
N LEU A 171 14.91 -15.24 -0.01
CA LEU A 171 13.75 -14.75 0.72
C LEU A 171 12.57 -14.41 -0.20
N ALA A 172 12.82 -13.84 -1.39
CA ALA A 172 11.77 -13.48 -2.32
C ALA A 172 11.06 -14.73 -2.88
N LYS A 173 11.82 -15.79 -3.18
CA LYS A 173 11.28 -17.12 -3.53
C LYS A 173 10.48 -17.74 -2.39
N ALA A 174 10.99 -17.66 -1.16
CA ALA A 174 10.27 -18.17 0.02
C ALA A 174 8.93 -17.44 0.22
N VAL A 175 8.90 -16.12 0.08
CA VAL A 175 7.68 -15.31 0.13
C VAL A 175 6.68 -15.74 -0.96
N CYS A 176 7.14 -15.96 -2.20
CA CYS A 176 6.27 -16.44 -3.28
C CYS A 176 5.68 -17.83 -2.97
N SER A 177 6.47 -18.75 -2.41
CA SER A 177 6.01 -20.09 -2.00
C SER A 177 4.90 -20.01 -0.95
N VAL A 178 5.04 -19.12 0.03
CA VAL A 178 3.98 -18.90 1.04
C VAL A 178 2.73 -18.31 0.38
N LEU A 179 2.89 -17.28 -0.46
CA LEU A 179 1.79 -16.62 -1.18
C LEU A 179 0.98 -17.58 -2.07
N GLU A 180 1.64 -18.55 -2.71
CA GLU A 180 0.96 -19.58 -3.50
C GLU A 180 -0.08 -20.37 -2.69
N HIS A 181 0.18 -20.60 -1.41
CA HIS A 181 -0.69 -21.37 -0.54
C HIS A 181 -1.73 -20.49 0.17
N VAL A 182 -1.35 -19.29 0.62
CA VAL A 182 -2.25 -18.39 1.36
C VAL A 182 -3.18 -17.57 0.45
N ASP A 183 -2.90 -17.48 -0.85
CA ASP A 183 -3.75 -16.84 -1.88
C ASP A 183 -3.98 -17.80 -3.06
N PRO A 184 -4.81 -18.87 -2.86
CA PRO A 184 -4.99 -19.93 -3.84
C PRO A 184 -5.61 -19.43 -5.15
N MET A 185 -6.43 -18.37 -5.10
CA MET A 185 -7.02 -17.76 -6.29
C MET A 185 -5.95 -17.18 -7.23
N ARG A 186 -4.82 -16.72 -6.68
CA ARG A 186 -3.68 -16.18 -7.44
C ARG A 186 -2.47 -17.12 -7.44
N ALA A 187 -2.62 -18.39 -7.09
CA ALA A 187 -1.51 -19.35 -7.03
C ALA A 187 -0.69 -19.43 -8.34
N ASN A 188 -1.37 -19.44 -9.50
CA ASN A 188 -0.71 -19.43 -10.81
C ASN A 188 0.15 -18.16 -11.02
N TYR A 189 -0.37 -17.01 -10.58
CA TYR A 189 0.35 -15.75 -10.63
C TYR A 189 1.59 -15.77 -9.72
N TRP A 190 1.48 -16.32 -8.51
CA TRP A 190 2.61 -16.43 -7.58
C TRP A 190 3.69 -17.41 -8.07
N ARG A 191 3.31 -18.53 -8.70
CA ARG A 191 4.26 -19.43 -9.39
C ARG A 191 5.00 -18.75 -10.53
N TRP A 192 4.25 -18.03 -11.38
CA TRP A 192 4.86 -17.23 -12.44
C TRP A 192 5.81 -16.18 -11.86
N ARG A 193 5.38 -15.47 -10.81
CA ARG A 193 6.18 -14.42 -10.17
C ARG A 193 7.46 -14.97 -9.56
N LYS A 194 7.41 -16.13 -8.90
CA LYS A 194 8.60 -16.84 -8.37
C LYS A 194 9.64 -17.14 -9.44
N SER A 195 9.18 -17.48 -10.65
CA SER A 195 10.03 -17.82 -11.80
C SER A 195 10.61 -16.58 -12.51
N ASN A 196 9.99 -15.41 -12.33
CA ASN A 196 10.33 -14.16 -13.00
C ASN A 196 10.78 -13.08 -12.00
N LEU A 197 11.41 -13.49 -10.90
CA LEU A 197 12.01 -12.54 -9.96
C LEU A 197 13.21 -11.86 -10.64
N PRO A 198 13.38 -10.53 -10.46
CA PRO A 198 14.59 -9.86 -10.94
C PRO A 198 15.79 -10.56 -10.31
N SER A 199 16.72 -11.02 -11.14
CA SER A 199 18.01 -11.49 -10.64
C SER A 199 18.60 -10.37 -9.79
N ALA A 200 19.05 -10.69 -8.57
CA ALA A 200 19.74 -9.71 -7.73
C ALA A 200 20.75 -8.97 -8.61
N ILE A 201 20.51 -7.67 -8.82
CA ILE A 201 21.30 -6.87 -9.76
C ILE A 201 22.75 -6.94 -9.28
N ILE A 202 23.57 -7.63 -10.06
CA ILE A 202 25.03 -7.50 -10.04
C ILE A 202 25.32 -6.10 -10.58
N ASP A 203 26.00 -5.30 -9.76
CA ASP A 203 26.67 -4.02 -10.02
C ASP A 203 26.32 -3.23 -11.30
N ILE A 204 25.79 -2.01 -11.10
CA ILE A 204 26.06 -0.88 -12.01
C ILE A 204 27.00 0.09 -11.27
N SER A 205 28.20 -0.38 -10.94
CA SER A 205 29.33 0.48 -10.61
C SER A 205 30.60 -0.08 -11.26
N THR A 206 30.75 0.13 -12.57
CA THR A 206 32.04 0.21 -13.27
C THR A 206 31.76 0.56 -14.73
N GLY A 207 31.90 1.85 -15.05
CA GLY A 207 31.66 2.34 -16.41
C GLY A 207 31.70 3.85 -16.55
N ILE A 208 32.49 4.56 -15.74
CA ILE A 208 33.03 5.86 -16.13
C ILE A 208 34.54 5.66 -16.25
N GLU A 209 35.03 5.76 -17.49
CA GLU A 209 36.34 6.27 -17.93
C GLU A 209 36.78 5.57 -19.23
N SER A 210 36.60 6.22 -20.39
CA SER A 210 37.71 6.63 -21.26
C SER A 210 37.20 7.17 -22.61
N LEU A 211 37.58 8.44 -22.85
CA LEU A 211 37.61 9.23 -24.09
C LEU A 211 36.28 9.75 -24.66
#